data_AF-A0A800DIZ3-F1
#
_entry.id   AF-A0A800DIZ3-F1
#
_cell.length_a   1.000
_cell.length_b   1.000
_cell.length_c   1.000
_cell.angle_alpha   90.00
_cell.angle_beta   90.00
_cell.angle_gamma   90.00
#
_symmetry.space_group_name_H-M   'P 1'
#
loop_
_entity.id
_entity.type
_entity.pdbx_description
1 polymer ?
#
loop_
_entity_poly.entity_id
_entity_poly.type
_entity_poly.pdbx_seq_one_letter_code
_entity_poly.pdbx_strand_id
1 'polypeptide(L)'
;LVQLPITLLAASIGIWLSYVQHQFEDTVWVEDHAWKSHNAALYGSSHYDLPGILSWITANIGVHHVHHLSSRIPFYRLPQVLRDFPELAKIRHLTLMQSFACVRLRLWDEGQRKLVSFSEARALQAE
;
A
#
# COMPACT_ATOMS: atom_id res chain seq x y z
N LEU A 1 23.32 -25.63 -1.44
CA LEU A 1 22.27 -24.93 -2.23
C LEU A 1 21.94 -23.60 -1.58
N VAL A 2 22.65 -22.52 -1.94
CA VAL A 2 22.40 -21.18 -1.36
C VAL A 2 21.34 -20.38 -2.11
N GLN A 3 21.07 -20.72 -3.38
CA GLN A 3 20.19 -19.95 -4.25
C GLN A 3 18.70 -20.05 -3.86
N LEU A 4 18.25 -21.22 -3.40
CA LEU A 4 16.86 -21.44 -2.99
C LEU A 4 16.42 -20.50 -1.85
N PRO A 5 17.11 -20.46 -0.69
CA PRO A 5 16.71 -19.56 0.39
C PRO A 5 16.81 -18.08 0.00
N ILE A 6 17.84 -17.69 -0.78
CA ILE A 6 17.97 -16.31 -1.27
C ILE A 6 16.79 -15.91 -2.15
N THR A 7 16.42 -16.78 -3.10
CA THR A 7 15.31 -16.52 -4.03
C THR A 7 13.98 -16.43 -3.29
N LEU A 8 13.73 -17.35 -2.34
CA LEU A 8 12.51 -17.33 -1.53
C LEU A 8 12.38 -16.04 -0.71
N LEU A 9 13.45 -15.61 -0.05
CA LEU A 9 13.45 -14.38 0.74
C LEU A 9 13.25 -13.14 -0.15
N ALA A 10 14.00 -13.03 -1.24
CA ALA A 10 13.89 -11.91 -2.17
C ALA A 10 12.48 -11.82 -2.80
N ALA A 11 11.93 -12.94 -3.25
CA ALA A 11 10.58 -12.99 -3.80
C ALA A 11 9.52 -12.61 -2.75
N SER A 12 9.67 -13.11 -1.52
CA SER A 12 8.73 -12.79 -0.42
C SER A 12 8.74 -11.30 -0.10
N ILE A 13 9.91 -10.68 -0.06
CA ILE A 13 10.05 -9.22 0.15
C ILE A 13 9.44 -8.44 -1.02
N GLY A 14 9.70 -8.85 -2.27
CA GLY A 14 9.13 -8.19 -3.45
C GLY A 14 7.61 -8.25 -3.49
N ILE A 15 7.04 -9.43 -3.20
CA ILE A 15 5.59 -9.63 -3.07
C ILE A 15 5.05 -8.77 -1.94
N TRP A 16 5.71 -8.76 -0.77
CA TRP A 16 5.29 -7.96 0.37
C TRP A 16 5.18 -6.48 0.05
N LEU A 17 6.23 -5.90 -0.55
CA LEU A 17 6.29 -4.49 -0.90
C LEU A 17 5.13 -4.09 -1.83
N SER A 18 4.76 -4.96 -2.78
CA SER A 18 3.63 -4.70 -3.68
C SER A 18 2.27 -4.94 -2.99
N TYR A 19 2.20 -5.98 -2.16
CA TYR A 19 0.96 -6.42 -1.51
C TYR A 19 0.42 -5.36 -0.56
N VAL A 20 1.22 -4.91 0.42
CA VAL A 20 0.75 -3.97 1.45
C VAL A 20 0.48 -2.56 0.90
N GLN A 21 0.99 -2.29 -0.30
CA GLN A 21 0.70 -1.06 -1.02
C GLN A 21 -0.66 -1.03 -1.70
N HIS A 22 -1.33 -2.18 -1.85
CA HIS A 22 -2.68 -2.28 -2.42
C HIS A 22 -3.68 -3.02 -1.52
N GLN A 23 -3.19 -3.72 -0.51
CA GLN A 23 -3.98 -4.46 0.48
C GLN A 23 -3.83 -3.80 1.85
N PHE A 24 -4.69 -2.82 2.15
CA PHE A 24 -4.75 -2.12 3.43
C PHE A 24 -6.20 -1.69 3.68
N GLU A 25 -6.58 -1.51 4.95
CA GLU A 25 -7.98 -1.30 5.38
C GLU A 25 -8.69 -0.21 4.57
N ASP A 26 -7.99 0.90 4.41
CA ASP A 26 -8.46 2.15 3.82
C ASP A 26 -8.35 2.23 2.28
N THR A 27 -8.09 1.11 1.59
CA THR A 27 -7.99 1.14 0.12
C THR A 27 -9.33 1.49 -0.53
N VAL A 28 -9.29 2.06 -1.73
CA VAL A 28 -10.50 2.48 -2.46
C VAL A 28 -10.71 1.60 -3.67
N TRP A 29 -11.78 0.82 -3.64
CA TRP A 29 -12.33 0.15 -4.81
C TRP A 29 -13.63 0.88 -5.21
N VAL A 30 -13.75 1.17 -6.51
CA VAL A 30 -14.90 1.88 -7.08
C VAL A 30 -15.28 1.23 -8.40
N GLU A 31 -16.57 1.25 -8.69
CA GLU A 31 -17.08 0.88 -10.00
C GLU A 31 -16.53 1.83 -11.09
N ASP A 32 -16.48 1.31 -12.31
CA ASP A 32 -15.91 1.99 -13.48
C ASP A 32 -16.49 3.39 -13.69
N HIS A 33 -17.80 3.54 -13.52
CA HIS A 33 -18.49 4.83 -13.73
C HIS A 33 -18.08 5.92 -12.72
N ALA A 34 -17.63 5.53 -11.52
CA ALA A 34 -17.18 6.43 -10.47
C ALA A 34 -15.64 6.57 -10.43
N TRP A 35 -14.94 5.82 -11.29
CA TRP A 35 -13.50 5.78 -11.31
C TRP A 35 -12.89 7.07 -11.87
N LYS A 36 -11.94 7.63 -11.14
CA LYS A 36 -11.15 8.79 -11.57
C LYS A 36 -9.68 8.48 -11.36
N SER A 37 -8.87 8.61 -12.41
CA SER A 37 -7.46 8.23 -12.41
C SER A 37 -6.67 8.80 -11.23
N HIS A 38 -6.73 10.12 -10.99
CA HIS A 38 -5.99 10.74 -9.89
C HIS A 38 -6.47 10.26 -8.50
N ASN A 39 -7.77 10.04 -8.33
CA ASN A 39 -8.31 9.53 -7.07
C ASN A 39 -7.89 8.07 -6.84
N ALA A 40 -7.98 7.24 -7.87
CA ALA A 40 -7.55 5.84 -7.80
C ALA A 40 -6.04 5.75 -7.51
N ALA A 41 -5.23 6.61 -8.12
CA ALA A 41 -3.79 6.68 -7.87
C ALA A 41 -3.48 7.03 -6.41
N LEU A 42 -4.09 8.09 -5.87
CA LEU A 42 -3.80 8.60 -4.53
C LEU A 42 -4.42 7.76 -3.40
N TYR A 43 -5.63 7.24 -3.60
CA TYR A 43 -6.40 6.59 -2.53
C TYR A 43 -6.50 5.07 -2.67
N GLY A 44 -6.23 4.51 -3.85
CA GLY A 44 -6.20 3.07 -4.11
C GLY A 44 -4.85 2.41 -3.84
N SER A 45 -3.86 3.19 -3.40
CA SER A 45 -2.57 2.68 -2.94
C SER A 45 -2.10 3.38 -1.67
N SER A 46 -1.25 2.71 -0.89
CA SER A 46 -0.72 3.26 0.37
C SER A 46 0.60 4.02 0.17
N HIS A 47 0.88 4.93 1.10
CA HIS A 47 2.21 5.46 1.36
C HIS A 47 2.89 4.56 2.39
N TYR A 48 3.72 3.62 1.92
CA TYR A 48 4.44 2.71 2.80
C TYR A 48 5.71 3.35 3.36
N ASP A 49 5.59 3.94 4.54
CA ASP A 49 6.65 4.69 5.22
C ASP A 49 7.69 3.74 5.82
N LEU A 50 8.76 3.53 5.04
CA LEU A 50 9.91 2.72 5.41
C LEU A 50 11.01 3.59 6.03
N PRO A 51 11.39 3.37 7.30
CA PRO A 51 12.37 4.23 7.96
C PRO A 51 13.81 3.96 7.50
N GLY A 52 14.59 5.04 7.45
CA GLY A 52 16.05 4.98 7.35
C GLY A 52 16.58 4.16 6.17
N ILE A 53 17.37 3.14 6.46
CA ILE A 53 18.01 2.31 5.42
C ILE A 53 17.00 1.54 4.57
N LEU A 54 15.80 1.25 5.09
CA LEU A 54 14.80 0.47 4.36
C LEU A 54 14.24 1.23 3.17
N SER A 55 13.95 2.53 3.29
CA SER A 55 13.54 3.34 2.14
C SER A 55 14.67 3.46 1.11
N TRP A 56 15.93 3.50 1.53
CA TRP A 56 17.07 3.54 0.61
C TRP A 56 17.25 2.23 -0.17
N ILE A 57 17.29 1.08 0.49
CA ILE A 57 17.47 -0.24 -0.17
C ILE A 57 16.30 -0.53 -1.11
N THR A 58 15.09 -0.10 -0.74
CA THR A 58 13.88 -0.27 -1.56
C THR A 58 13.69 0.86 -2.58
N ALA A 59 14.68 1.74 -2.74
CA ALA A 59 14.67 2.86 -3.67
C ALA A 59 13.38 3.70 -3.59
N ASN A 60 12.92 4.05 -2.38
CA ASN A 60 11.72 4.84 -2.13
C ASN A 60 10.43 4.29 -2.75
N ILE A 61 10.36 2.98 -3.02
CA ILE A 61 9.14 2.33 -3.55
C ILE A 61 7.92 2.55 -2.66
N GLY A 62 8.13 2.84 -1.38
CA GLY A 62 7.07 3.12 -0.43
C GLY A 62 6.23 4.36 -0.76
N VAL A 63 6.76 5.32 -1.52
CA VAL A 63 6.01 6.51 -1.96
C VAL A 63 5.18 6.20 -3.22
N HIS A 64 4.40 5.12 -3.14
CA HIS A 64 3.77 4.46 -4.29
C HIS A 64 2.56 5.22 -4.83
N HIS A 65 1.76 5.80 -3.95
CA HIS A 65 0.59 6.60 -4.32
C HIS A 65 0.96 7.83 -5.17
N VAL A 66 2.06 8.51 -4.83
CA VAL A 66 2.60 9.60 -5.66
C VAL A 66 3.18 9.07 -6.98
N HIS A 67 3.85 7.90 -6.95
CA HIS A 67 4.35 7.28 -8.17
C HIS A 67 3.21 6.89 -9.12
N HIS A 68 2.09 6.37 -8.62
CA HIS A 68 0.89 6.14 -9.43
C HIS A 68 0.28 7.44 -9.96
N LEU A 69 0.28 8.50 -9.15
CA LEU A 69 -0.24 9.80 -9.58
C LEU A 69 0.60 10.37 -10.74
N SER A 70 1.93 10.19 -10.70
CA SER A 70 2.82 10.61 -11.76
C SER A 70 4.07 9.72 -11.85
N SER A 71 3.96 8.65 -12.63
CA SER A 71 5.04 7.65 -12.81
C SER A 71 6.27 8.18 -13.53
N ARG A 72 6.17 9.39 -14.12
CA ARG A 72 7.30 10.12 -14.71
C ARG A 72 8.30 10.62 -13.67
N ILE A 73 7.90 10.72 -12.40
CA ILE A 73 8.78 11.14 -11.31
C ILE A 73 9.64 9.94 -10.93
N PRO A 74 10.98 10.01 -11.10
CA PRO A 74 11.84 8.91 -10.72
C PRO A 74 11.86 8.77 -9.20
N PHE A 75 12.00 7.54 -8.72
CA PHE A 75 11.88 7.23 -7.29
C PHE A 75 12.79 8.06 -6.36
N TYR A 76 14.01 8.38 -6.80
CA TYR A 76 14.94 9.20 -6.01
C TYR A 76 14.47 10.65 -5.79
N ARG A 77 13.47 11.13 -6.55
CA ARG A 77 12.82 12.44 -6.37
C ARG A 77 11.54 12.39 -5.55
N LEU A 78 10.96 11.22 -5.28
CA LEU A 78 9.71 11.11 -4.50
C LEU A 78 9.84 11.70 -3.08
N PRO A 79 10.97 11.55 -2.36
CA PRO A 79 11.13 12.22 -1.07
C PRO A 79 11.10 13.75 -1.17
N GLN A 80 11.54 14.33 -2.29
CA GLN A 80 11.44 15.78 -2.53
C GLN A 80 9.97 16.17 -2.69
N VAL A 81 9.18 15.39 -3.43
CA VAL A 81 7.74 15.63 -3.56
C VAL A 81 7.03 15.62 -2.20
N LEU A 82 7.35 14.66 -1.33
CA LEU A 82 6.75 14.63 0.02
C LEU A 82 7.20 15.78 0.92
N ARG A 83 8.40 16.34 0.71
CA ARG A 83 8.84 17.55 1.42
C ARG A 83 8.12 18.80 0.93
N ASP A 84 7.94 18.92 -0.38
CA ASP A 84 7.31 20.08 -1.02
C ASP A 84 5.78 20.06 -0.83
N PHE A 85 5.19 18.86 -0.71
CA PHE A 85 3.76 18.63 -0.50
C PHE A 85 3.52 17.69 0.70
N PRO A 86 3.71 18.16 1.95
CA PRO A 86 3.61 17.34 3.16
C PRO A 86 2.25 16.67 3.39
N GLU A 87 1.18 17.23 2.80
CA GLU A 87 -0.15 16.63 2.80
C GLU A 87 -0.18 15.25 2.12
N LEU A 88 0.64 15.05 1.08
CA LEU A 88 0.73 13.76 0.39
C LEU A 88 1.32 12.68 1.28
N ALA A 89 2.22 13.03 2.21
CA ALA A 89 2.82 12.07 3.13
C ALA A 89 1.80 11.48 4.10
N LYS A 90 0.69 12.18 4.34
CA LYS A 90 -0.39 11.75 5.27
C LYS A 90 -1.45 10.89 4.59
N ILE A 91 -1.52 10.91 3.25
CA ILE A 91 -2.51 10.13 2.49
C ILE A 91 -2.15 8.65 2.55
N ARG A 92 -3.10 7.83 3.02
CA ARG A 92 -2.98 6.37 3.10
C ARG A 92 -1.64 5.91 3.69
N HIS A 93 -1.19 6.62 4.72
CA HIS A 93 0.06 6.33 5.42
C HIS A 93 0.02 4.96 6.08
N LEU A 94 1.05 4.16 5.84
CA LEU A 94 1.21 2.82 6.35
C LEU A 94 2.64 2.63 6.83
N THR A 95 2.83 2.34 8.11
CA THR A 95 4.15 1.99 8.67
C THR A 95 4.46 0.51 8.48
N LEU A 96 5.74 0.15 8.61
CA LEU A 96 6.18 -1.26 8.64
C LEU A 96 5.44 -2.11 9.69
N MET A 97 5.07 -1.55 10.84
CA MET A 97 4.36 -2.32 11.86
C MET A 97 2.87 -2.50 11.51
N GLN A 98 2.23 -1.46 10.97
CA GLN A 98 0.84 -1.54 10.53
C GLN A 98 0.67 -2.53 9.36
N SER A 99 1.67 -2.64 8.47
CA SER A 99 1.57 -3.52 7.30
C SER A 99 1.43 -5.01 7.66
N PHE A 100 1.97 -5.45 8.81
CA PHE A 100 1.73 -6.80 9.33
C PHE A 100 0.25 -7.05 9.68
N ALA A 101 -0.45 -6.03 10.18
CA ALA A 101 -1.88 -6.13 10.45
C ALA A 101 -2.71 -6.23 9.16
N CYS A 102 -2.19 -5.80 8.00
CA CYS A 102 -2.92 -5.86 6.73
C CYS A 102 -3.06 -7.29 6.17
N VAL A 103 -2.22 -8.24 6.57
CA VAL A 103 -2.22 -9.64 6.07
C VAL A 103 -3.53 -10.39 6.37
N ARG A 104 -4.25 -9.97 7.42
CA ARG A 104 -5.54 -10.54 7.78
C ARG A 104 -6.69 -9.99 6.93
N LEU A 105 -6.51 -8.86 6.27
CA LEU A 105 -7.55 -8.16 5.51
C LEU A 105 -7.66 -8.79 4.12
N ARG A 106 -8.69 -9.61 3.88
CA ARG A 106 -8.81 -10.46 2.68
C ARG A 106 -10.13 -10.35 1.96
N LEU A 107 -11.13 -9.74 2.59
CA LEU A 107 -12.47 -9.58 2.03
C LEU A 107 -12.76 -8.10 1.86
N TRP A 108 -13.47 -7.74 0.80
CA TRP A 108 -14.01 -6.40 0.61
C TRP A 108 -15.43 -6.36 1.16
N ASP A 109 -15.68 -5.44 2.09
CA ASP A 109 -17.02 -5.13 2.59
C ASP A 109 -17.57 -3.94 1.79
N GLU A 110 -18.59 -4.18 0.95
CA GLU A 110 -19.23 -3.13 0.14
C GLU A 110 -19.97 -2.09 0.97
N GLY A 111 -20.56 -2.49 2.11
CA GLY A 111 -21.32 -1.58 2.97
C GLY A 111 -20.41 -0.58 3.67
N GLN A 112 -19.25 -1.04 4.13
CA GLN A 112 -18.26 -0.19 4.80
C GLN A 112 -17.19 0.37 3.85
N ARG A 113 -17.13 -0.12 2.62
CA ARG A 113 -16.12 0.22 1.60
C ARG A 113 -14.69 0.11 2.13
N LYS A 114 -14.40 -1.03 2.76
CA LYS A 114 -13.09 -1.31 3.36
C LYS A 114 -12.73 -2.78 3.27
N LEU A 115 -11.43 -3.06 3.39
CA LEU A 115 -10.98 -4.44 3.52
C LEU A 115 -11.14 -4.93 4.97
N VAL A 116 -11.70 -6.12 5.13
CA VAL A 116 -11.95 -6.78 6.41
C VAL A 116 -11.35 -8.19 6.45
N SER A 117 -11.15 -8.69 7.67
CA SER A 117 -10.76 -10.07 7.93
C SER A 117 -11.95 -11.02 7.91
N PHE A 118 -11.66 -12.32 7.77
CA PHE A 118 -12.69 -13.36 7.89
C PHE A 118 -13.40 -13.35 9.25
N SER A 119 -12.72 -12.97 10.33
CA SER A 119 -13.34 -12.85 11.66
C SER A 119 -14.30 -11.67 11.73
N GLU A 120 -13.93 -10.52 11.16
CA GLU A 120 -14.81 -9.34 11.11
C GLU A 120 -16.03 -9.61 10.22
N ALA A 121 -15.83 -10.22 9.04
CA ALA A 121 -16.94 -10.59 8.15
C ALA A 121 -17.95 -11.54 8.82
N ARG A 122 -17.48 -12.52 9.63
CA ARG A 122 -18.38 -13.40 10.39
C ARG A 122 -19.15 -12.66 11.48
N ALA A 123 -18.54 -11.67 12.14
CA ALA A 123 -19.22 -10.87 13.15
C ALA A 123 -20.33 -10.02 12.52
N LEU A 124 -20.06 -9.41 11.37
CA LEU A 124 -21.04 -8.59 10.62
C LEU A 124 -22.23 -9.41 10.08
N GLN A 125 -22.07 -10.72 9.87
CA GLN A 125 -23.18 -11.60 9.45
C GLN A 125 -24.07 -12.05 10.61
N ALA A 126 -23.62 -11.89 11.86
CA ALA A 126 -24.36 -12.30 13.04
C ALA A 126 -25.21 -11.16 13.64
N GLU A 127 -25.05 -9.94 13.12
CA GLU A 127 -25.85 -8.74 13.40
C GLU A 127 -27.06 -8.66 12.45
#